data_AF-X5PMS7-F1
#
_entry.id   AF-X5PMS7-F1
#
_cell.length_a   1.000
_cell.length_b   1.000
_cell.length_c   1.000
_cell.angle_alpha   90.00
_cell.angle_beta   90.00
_cell.angle_gamma   90.00
#
_symmetry.space_group_name_H-M   'P 1'
#
loop_
_entity.id
_entity.type
_entity.pdbx_description
1 polymer ?
#
loop_
_entity_poly.entity_id
_entity_poly.type
_entity_poly.pdbx_seq_one_letter_code
_entity_poly.pdbx_strand_id
1 'polypeptide(L)'
;MATAKDVLGVTEALKEELFAHLPALAEANVRLVSPAGLAVTGAEASHAHHHAPEPFKVACDLAAGTLEIVDTAAGERMRLTIERHTDDFTATVIIDRPNGPETLRLEPVADNHHRLESTVAPAEPHEFQASLVLTAKDREQVLPFKMVEPEGHHH
;
A
#
# COMPACT_ATOMS: atom_id res chain seq x y z
N MET A 1 -37.36 -11.54 -26.28
CA MET A 1 -36.14 -12.11 -26.90
C MET A 1 -35.46 -10.99 -27.66
N ALA A 2 -34.34 -10.48 -27.12
CA ALA A 2 -33.46 -9.54 -27.83
C ALA A 2 -32.08 -10.22 -27.95
N THR A 3 -31.60 -10.33 -29.18
CA THR A 3 -30.51 -11.21 -29.63
C THR A 3 -29.15 -10.51 -29.59
N ALA A 4 -28.11 -11.29 -29.30
CA ALA A 4 -26.72 -10.92 -29.04
C ALA A 4 -25.92 -10.33 -30.23
N LYS A 5 -26.55 -9.60 -31.16
CA LYS A 5 -25.91 -9.18 -32.42
C LYS A 5 -25.38 -7.73 -32.45
N ASP A 6 -25.76 -6.88 -31.48
CA ASP A 6 -25.35 -5.47 -31.44
C ASP A 6 -23.97 -5.18 -30.82
N VAL A 7 -23.29 -6.19 -30.25
CA VAL A 7 -22.05 -5.96 -29.47
C VAL A 7 -20.76 -6.05 -30.31
N LEU A 8 -20.82 -6.62 -31.53
CA LEU A 8 -19.61 -6.89 -32.33
C LEU A 8 -19.08 -5.72 -33.17
N GLY A 9 -19.89 -4.69 -33.47
CA GLY A 9 -19.46 -3.61 -34.37
C GLY A 9 -18.54 -2.56 -33.73
N VAL A 10 -18.53 -2.47 -32.40
CA VAL A 10 -17.81 -1.41 -31.66
C VAL A 10 -16.34 -1.76 -31.45
N THR A 11 -15.95 -3.03 -31.66
CA THR A 11 -14.62 -3.54 -31.33
C THR A 11 -13.57 -3.27 -32.41
N GLU A 12 -13.97 -3.14 -33.68
CA GLU A 12 -13.01 -2.95 -34.79
C GLU A 12 -12.55 -1.49 -34.92
N ALA A 13 -13.47 -0.53 -34.79
CA ALA A 13 -13.13 0.90 -34.91
C ALA A 13 -12.16 1.37 -33.80
N LEU A 14 -12.31 0.86 -32.57
CA LEU A 14 -11.44 1.22 -31.44
C LEU A 14 -10.02 0.65 -31.59
N LYS A 15 -9.88 -0.50 -32.27
CA LYS A 15 -8.58 -1.14 -32.49
C LYS A 15 -7.72 -0.37 -33.48
N GLU A 16 -8.33 0.20 -34.53
CA GLU A 16 -7.58 0.97 -35.53
C GLU A 16 -7.04 2.29 -34.95
N GLU A 17 -7.79 2.97 -34.08
CA GLU A 17 -7.31 4.21 -33.43
C GLU A 17 -6.22 3.95 -32.37
N LEU A 18 -6.29 2.84 -31.62
CA LEU A 18 -5.27 2.48 -30.61
C LEU A 18 -3.91 2.14 -31.23
N PHE A 19 -3.90 1.46 -32.38
CA PHE A 19 -2.66 1.10 -33.07
C PHE A 19 -2.00 2.30 -33.77
N ALA A 20 -2.77 3.32 -34.14
CA ALA A 20 -2.24 4.53 -34.76
C ALA A 20 -1.45 5.42 -33.77
N HIS A 21 -1.72 5.31 -32.46
CA HIS A 21 -1.21 6.25 -31.46
C HIS A 21 -0.12 5.74 -30.51
N LEU A 22 0.26 4.45 -30.54
CA LEU A 22 1.24 3.89 -29.60
C LEU A 22 2.22 2.91 -30.27
N PRO A 23 3.21 3.40 -31.04
CA PRO A 23 4.21 2.55 -31.69
C PRO A 23 5.18 1.84 -30.72
N ALA A 24 5.08 2.06 -29.40
CA ALA A 24 5.98 1.49 -28.40
C ALA A 24 5.50 0.14 -27.80
N LEU A 25 4.35 -0.40 -28.22
CA LEU A 25 3.75 -1.61 -27.67
C LEU A 25 4.19 -2.93 -28.36
N ALA A 26 5.32 -2.93 -29.06
CA ALA A 26 5.76 -4.10 -29.83
C ALA A 26 6.24 -5.31 -28.99
N GLU A 27 6.52 -5.13 -27.69
CA GLU A 27 7.05 -6.21 -26.82
C GLU A 27 6.32 -6.35 -25.48
N ALA A 28 4.99 -6.22 -25.48
CA ALA A 28 4.20 -6.55 -24.29
C ALA A 28 3.43 -7.87 -24.53
N ASN A 29 3.87 -8.96 -23.90
CA ASN A 29 3.08 -10.19 -23.82
C ASN A 29 1.86 -9.94 -22.90
N VAL A 30 0.71 -9.63 -23.51
CA VAL A 30 -0.56 -9.44 -22.79
C VAL A 30 -1.37 -10.73 -22.84
N ARG A 31 -1.60 -11.34 -21.66
CA ARG A 31 -2.58 -12.41 -21.49
C ARG A 31 -3.91 -11.81 -21.05
N LEU A 32 -4.92 -11.82 -21.93
CA LEU A 32 -6.26 -11.32 -21.61
C LEU A 32 -7.12 -12.42 -20.98
N VAL A 33 -7.69 -12.12 -19.82
CA VAL A 33 -8.90 -12.76 -19.27
C VAL A 33 -10.04 -11.75 -19.36
N SER A 34 -11.18 -12.20 -19.88
CA SER A 34 -12.28 -11.36 -20.36
C SER A 34 -13.21 -10.81 -19.26
N PRO A 35 -13.89 -9.68 -19.53
CA PRO A 35 -14.31 -8.65 -18.57
C PRO A 35 -15.84 -8.64 -18.35
N ALA A 36 -16.44 -7.92 -17.40
CA ALA A 36 -16.84 -6.51 -17.51
C ALA A 36 -17.81 -6.20 -16.35
N GLY A 37 -17.90 -4.99 -15.78
CA GLY A 37 -17.77 -3.71 -16.47
C GLY A 37 -17.22 -2.56 -15.62
N LEU A 38 -16.67 -1.63 -16.39
CA LEU A 38 -15.92 -0.44 -16.04
C LEU A 38 -16.82 0.71 -15.57
N ALA A 39 -16.35 1.45 -14.56
CA ALA A 39 -16.66 2.87 -14.39
C ALA A 39 -15.42 3.61 -13.83
N VAL A 40 -14.79 4.37 -14.74
CA VAL A 40 -13.93 5.55 -14.54
C VAL A 40 -13.89 6.14 -13.12
N THR A 41 -12.70 6.17 -12.49
CA THR A 41 -12.00 7.37 -11.97
C THR A 41 -10.57 6.98 -11.56
N GLY A 42 -9.63 7.93 -11.57
CA GLY A 42 -8.22 7.71 -11.21
C GLY A 42 -8.01 7.34 -9.75
N ALA A 43 -8.15 6.06 -9.45
CA ALA A 43 -7.77 5.42 -8.21
C ALA A 43 -7.32 4.01 -8.55
N GLU A 44 -6.03 3.72 -8.37
CA GLU A 44 -5.56 2.34 -8.26
C GLU A 44 -6.18 1.75 -6.99
N ALA A 45 -7.39 1.21 -7.14
CA ALA A 45 -8.05 0.42 -6.12
C ALA A 45 -8.37 -0.95 -6.71
N SER A 46 -8.06 -1.96 -5.89
CA SER A 46 -8.67 -3.29 -5.92
C SER A 46 -7.91 -4.38 -6.71
N HIS A 47 -6.67 -4.63 -6.30
CA HIS A 47 -6.33 -5.97 -5.79
C HIS A 47 -5.96 -5.86 -4.30
N ALA A 48 -6.78 -5.13 -3.53
CA ALA A 48 -6.77 -5.29 -2.09
C ALA A 48 -7.37 -6.66 -1.82
N HIS A 49 -6.53 -7.68 -1.64
CA HIS A 49 -6.91 -8.75 -0.76
C HIS A 49 -7.09 -8.07 0.60
N HIS A 50 -8.33 -8.03 1.11
CA HIS A 50 -8.79 -7.19 2.22
C HIS A 50 -8.18 -7.61 3.59
N HIS A 51 -6.88 -7.88 3.66
CA HIS A 51 -6.16 -8.36 4.86
C HIS A 51 -5.31 -7.28 5.53
N ALA A 52 -5.01 -6.18 4.82
CA ALA A 52 -4.25 -5.09 5.41
C ALA A 52 -5.17 -4.28 6.36
N PRO A 53 -4.75 -4.06 7.63
CA PRO A 53 -5.45 -3.18 8.56
C PRO A 53 -5.58 -1.74 8.07
N GLU A 54 -6.49 -0.97 8.65
CA GLU A 54 -6.61 0.45 8.35
C GLU A 54 -5.30 1.22 8.62
N PRO A 55 -4.91 2.15 7.73
CA PRO A 55 -3.73 2.98 7.96
C PRO A 55 -3.83 3.83 9.23
N PHE A 56 -2.73 3.92 9.97
CA PHE A 56 -2.60 4.77 11.14
C PHE A 56 -2.12 6.18 10.76
N LYS A 57 -2.86 7.21 11.15
CA LYS A 57 -2.48 8.61 10.93
C LYS A 57 -1.49 9.09 11.99
N VAL A 58 -0.34 9.56 11.53
CA VAL A 58 0.72 10.11 12.36
C VAL A 58 0.60 11.63 12.34
N ALA A 59 0.39 12.24 13.50
CA ALA A 59 0.38 13.70 13.63
C ALA A 59 0.97 14.10 15.00
N CYS A 60 2.23 14.52 14.99
CA CYS A 60 2.90 15.04 16.18
C CYS A 60 3.91 16.13 15.81
N ASP A 61 4.61 16.67 16.81
CA ASP A 61 5.63 17.69 16.60
C ASP A 61 6.76 17.22 15.68
N LEU A 62 7.18 15.95 15.79
CA LEU A 62 8.34 15.41 15.09
C LEU A 62 8.05 15.01 13.65
N ALA A 63 6.84 14.52 13.36
CA ALA A 63 6.41 14.14 12.03
C ALA A 63 4.89 14.18 11.84
N ALA A 64 4.47 14.32 10.58
CA ALA A 64 3.11 14.08 10.11
C ALA A 64 3.16 13.13 8.90
N GLY A 65 2.19 12.21 8.82
CA GLY A 65 2.15 11.23 7.76
C GLY A 65 1.16 10.09 8.00
N THR A 66 1.36 8.99 7.29
CA THR A 66 0.52 7.78 7.40
C THR A 66 1.40 6.55 7.49
N LEU A 67 1.14 5.70 8.48
CA LEU A 67 1.76 4.39 8.66
C LEU A 67 0.77 3.30 8.23
N GLU A 68 1.22 2.36 7.41
CA GLU A 68 0.39 1.28 6.86
C GLU A 68 1.23 0.03 6.57
N ILE A 69 0.57 -1.11 6.40
CA ILE A 69 1.19 -2.33 5.87
C ILE A 69 0.93 -2.35 4.36
N VAL A 70 1.98 -2.55 3.56
CA VAL A 70 1.89 -2.54 2.09
C VAL A 70 2.54 -3.77 1.48
N ASP A 71 1.96 -4.26 0.40
CA ASP A 71 2.57 -5.29 -0.43
C ASP A 71 3.74 -4.72 -1.23
N THR A 72 4.90 -5.36 -1.11
CA THR A 72 6.07 -5.10 -1.96
C THR A 72 6.47 -6.36 -2.71
N ALA A 73 7.33 -6.23 -3.72
CA ALA A 73 7.90 -7.40 -4.40
C ALA A 73 8.67 -8.35 -3.46
N ALA A 74 9.08 -7.88 -2.28
CA ALA A 74 9.76 -8.66 -1.25
C ALA A 74 8.82 -9.14 -0.11
N GLY A 75 7.50 -9.08 -0.33
CA GLY A 75 6.46 -9.34 0.66
C GLY A 75 5.96 -8.08 1.36
N GLU A 76 5.11 -8.24 2.37
CA GLU A 76 4.51 -7.13 3.11
C GLU A 76 5.54 -6.34 3.90
N ARG A 77 5.38 -5.02 4.02
CA ARG A 77 6.24 -4.14 4.81
C ARG A 77 5.44 -3.08 5.56
N MET A 78 5.93 -2.68 6.73
CA MET A 78 5.47 -1.45 7.37
C MET A 78 6.03 -0.28 6.59
N ARG A 79 5.16 0.60 6.08
CA ARG A 79 5.53 1.81 5.37
C ARG A 79 5.03 3.04 6.12
N LEU A 80 5.94 3.96 6.40
CA LEU A 80 5.62 5.31 6.85
C LEU A 80 5.82 6.28 5.69
N THR A 81 4.71 6.83 5.19
CA THR A 81 4.69 7.91 4.19
C THR A 81 4.60 9.24 4.90
N ILE A 82 5.57 10.13 4.68
CA ILE A 82 5.81 11.31 5.50
C ILE A 82 5.48 12.57 4.71
N GLU A 83 4.57 13.36 5.27
CA GLU A 83 4.18 14.67 4.74
C GLU A 83 5.08 15.78 5.29
N ARG A 84 5.50 15.65 6.55
CA ARG A 84 6.40 16.57 7.24
C ARG A 84 7.23 15.81 8.26
N HIS A 85 8.52 16.10 8.38
CA HIS A 85 9.35 15.62 9.48
C HIS A 85 10.38 16.67 9.90
N THR A 86 10.97 16.44 11.07
CA THR A 86 12.18 17.16 11.52
C THR A 86 13.44 16.48 10.97
N ASP A 87 14.55 17.20 10.87
CA ASP A 87 15.83 16.62 10.46
C ASP A 87 16.30 15.55 11.45
N ASP A 88 17.10 14.61 10.95
CA ASP A 88 17.67 13.49 11.73
C ASP A 88 16.62 12.64 12.48
N PHE A 89 15.38 12.60 11.97
CA PHE A 89 14.35 11.78 12.59
C PHE A 89 14.55 10.30 12.23
N THR A 90 14.24 9.42 13.18
CA THR A 90 14.13 7.98 12.95
C THR A 90 12.78 7.47 13.41
N ALA A 91 12.31 6.38 12.80
CA ALA A 91 11.05 5.76 13.11
C ALA A 91 11.23 4.27 13.38
N THR A 92 10.68 3.81 14.50
CA THR A 92 10.67 2.40 14.88
C THR A 92 9.26 2.02 15.30
N VAL A 93 8.73 0.93 14.74
CA VAL A 93 7.47 0.34 15.16
C VAL A 93 7.77 -0.76 16.18
N ILE A 94 7.13 -0.70 17.34
CA ILE A 94 7.22 -1.72 18.38
C ILE A 94 5.83 -2.34 18.50
N ILE A 95 5.70 -3.61 18.14
CA ILE A 95 4.43 -4.34 18.18
C ILE A 95 4.40 -5.21 19.43
N ASP A 96 3.32 -5.11 20.19
CA ASP A 96 3.11 -5.92 21.39
C ASP A 96 2.69 -7.34 20.98
N ARG A 97 3.61 -8.31 21.15
CA ARG A 97 3.32 -9.74 20.90
C ARG A 97 3.36 -10.55 22.20
N PRO A 98 2.62 -11.67 22.27
CA PRO A 98 2.63 -12.56 23.44
C PRO A 98 4.03 -13.11 23.80
N ASN A 99 4.89 -13.30 22.79
CA ASN A 99 6.24 -13.86 22.94
C ASN A 99 7.33 -12.79 23.16
N GLY A 100 6.95 -11.52 23.35
CA GLY A 100 7.85 -10.38 23.47
C GLY A 100 7.69 -9.38 22.33
N PRO A 101 8.12 -8.12 22.52
CA PRO A 101 7.89 -7.06 21.54
C PRO A 101 8.63 -7.35 20.23
N GLU A 102 7.91 -7.22 19.13
CA GLU A 102 8.49 -7.24 17.79
C GLU A 102 8.90 -5.82 17.41
N THR A 103 10.18 -5.60 17.11
CA THR A 103 10.73 -4.27 16.81
C THR A 103 11.11 -4.16 15.34
N LEU A 104 10.48 -3.25 14.62
CA LEU A 104 10.66 -3.00 13.19
C LEU A 104 11.18 -1.57 12.98
N ARG A 105 12.48 -1.45 12.69
CA ARG A 105 13.06 -0.16 12.29
C ARG A 105 12.63 0.17 10.86
N LEU A 106 12.25 1.42 10.60
CA LEU A 106 11.90 1.91 9.28
C LEU A 106 13.10 2.66 8.66
N GLU A 107 13.43 2.33 7.43
CA GLU A 107 14.58 2.87 6.69
C GLU A 107 14.13 3.55 5.39
N PRO A 108 14.81 4.63 4.93
CA PRO A 108 14.47 5.30 3.69
C PRO A 108 14.55 4.37 2.47
N VAL A 109 13.53 4.43 1.62
CA VAL A 109 13.50 3.64 0.38
C VAL A 109 14.19 4.41 -0.74
N ALA A 110 15.24 3.83 -1.32
CA ALA A 110 15.92 4.37 -2.50
C ALA A 110 16.27 5.87 -2.41
N ASP A 111 16.83 6.30 -1.26
CA ASP A 111 17.19 7.69 -0.94
C ASP A 111 15.98 8.66 -0.77
N ASN A 112 14.75 8.15 -0.78
CA ASN A 112 13.56 8.94 -0.52
C ASN A 112 13.26 9.01 0.99
N HIS A 113 13.70 10.11 1.63
CA HIS A 113 13.44 10.35 3.05
C HIS A 113 11.96 10.56 3.41
N HIS A 114 11.07 10.76 2.43
CA HIS A 114 9.62 10.83 2.66
C HIS A 114 8.93 9.47 2.71
N ARG A 115 9.66 8.38 2.42
CA ARG A 115 9.12 7.02 2.42
C ARG A 115 10.07 6.11 3.18
N LEU A 116 9.66 5.73 4.37
CA LEU A 116 10.40 4.75 5.18
C LEU A 116 9.69 3.40 5.14
N GLU A 117 10.45 2.32 5.04
CA GLU A 117 9.92 0.96 5.07
C GLU A 117 10.71 0.07 6.04
N SER A 118 10.03 -0.89 6.67
CA SER A 118 10.72 -1.94 7.41
C SER A 118 11.52 -2.82 6.46
N THR A 119 12.59 -3.45 6.95
CA THR A 119 13.37 -4.40 6.15
C THR A 119 12.71 -5.77 6.09
N VAL A 120 11.97 -6.13 7.14
CA VAL A 120 11.22 -7.39 7.29
C VAL A 120 9.72 -7.13 7.38
N ALA A 121 8.92 -8.12 7.01
CA ALA A 121 7.48 -8.09 7.19
C ALA A 121 7.10 -8.17 8.68
N PRO A 122 6.01 -7.52 9.11
CA PRO A 122 5.39 -7.82 10.40
C PRO A 122 5.02 -9.29 10.49
N ALA A 123 5.17 -9.88 11.67
CA ALA A 123 4.66 -11.23 11.90
C ALA A 123 3.12 -11.27 11.85
N GLU A 124 2.54 -12.36 11.35
CA GLU A 124 1.11 -12.60 11.52
C GLU A 124 0.77 -12.89 13.00
N PRO A 125 -0.42 -12.49 13.48
CA PRO A 125 -1.51 -11.81 12.74
C PRO A 125 -1.27 -10.30 12.56
N HIS A 126 -1.96 -9.69 11.59
CA HIS A 126 -1.93 -8.23 11.38
C HIS A 126 -2.90 -7.46 12.28
N GLU A 127 -3.63 -8.15 13.15
CA GLU A 127 -4.30 -7.53 14.30
C GLU A 127 -3.34 -7.46 15.49
N PHE A 128 -2.98 -6.24 15.91
CA PHE A 128 -2.11 -6.01 17.07
C PHE A 128 -2.22 -4.61 17.65
N GLN A 129 -1.71 -4.46 18.87
CA GLN A 129 -1.39 -3.17 19.47
C GLN A 129 0.10 -2.89 19.27
N ALA A 130 0.43 -1.62 19.01
CA ALA A 130 1.79 -1.22 18.75
C ALA A 130 2.04 0.23 19.17
N SER A 131 3.30 0.60 19.21
CA SER A 131 3.76 1.97 19.41
C SER A 131 4.71 2.37 18.29
N LEU A 132 4.43 3.50 17.64
CA LEU A 132 5.37 4.14 16.73
C LEU A 132 6.26 5.07 17.55
N VAL A 133 7.53 4.71 17.69
CA VAL A 133 8.56 5.51 18.36
C VAL A 133 9.26 6.36 17.32
N LEU A 134 9.11 7.67 17.45
CA LEU A 134 9.77 8.68 16.65
C LEU A 134 10.84 9.35 17.49
N THR A 135 12.09 9.36 17.04
CA THR A 135 13.17 10.08 17.71
C THR A 135 13.76 11.11 16.76
N ALA A 136 14.13 12.28 17.25
CA ALA A 136 14.87 13.28 16.50
C ALA A 136 15.73 14.09 17.47
N LYS A 137 17.05 14.08 17.26
CA LYS A 137 18.03 14.71 18.18
C LYS A 137 17.81 14.22 19.62
N ASP A 138 17.42 15.10 20.53
CA ASP A 138 17.17 14.80 21.95
C ASP A 138 15.68 14.63 22.29
N ARG A 139 14.81 14.54 21.27
CA ARG A 139 13.36 14.41 21.44
C ARG A 139 12.91 13.02 21.04
N GLU A 140 11.98 12.48 21.82
CA GLU A 140 11.28 11.24 21.53
C GLU A 140 9.77 11.48 21.60
N GLN A 141 9.03 10.85 20.70
CA GLN A 141 7.58 10.77 20.75
C GLN A 141 7.14 9.33 20.53
N VAL A 142 6.31 8.83 21.43
CA VAL A 142 5.73 7.48 21.36
C VAL A 142 4.25 7.63 21.03
N LEU A 143 3.84 7.13 19.87
CA LEU A 143 2.47 7.19 19.38
C LEU A 143 1.85 5.79 19.42
N PRO A 144 1.00 5.49 20.42
CA PRO A 144 0.31 4.20 20.47
C PRO A 144 -0.74 4.10 19.36
N PHE A 145 -0.85 2.94 18.75
CA PHE A 145 -1.87 2.65 17.74
C PHE A 145 -2.31 1.19 17.79
N LYS A 146 -3.46 0.91 17.17
CA LYS A 146 -3.97 -0.45 16.98
C LYS A 146 -4.20 -0.65 15.49
N MET A 147 -3.72 -1.78 14.98
CA MET A 147 -4.11 -2.30 13.69
C MET A 147 -5.15 -3.39 13.91
N VAL A 148 -6.29 -3.30 13.23
CA VAL A 148 -7.39 -4.26 13.29
C VAL A 148 -7.60 -4.79 11.88
N GLU A 149 -7.55 -6.12 11.74
CA GLU A 149 -7.90 -6.74 10.48
C GLU A 149 -9.42 -6.66 10.31
N PRO A 150 -9.94 -6.21 9.15
CA PRO A 150 -11.38 -6.12 8.95
C PRO A 150 -12.02 -7.51 9.08
N GLU A 151 -13.11 -7.61 9.84
CA GLU A 151 -13.80 -8.88 10.06
C GLU A 151 -14.27 -9.47 8.72
N GLY A 152 -13.74 -10.66 8.40
CA GLY A 152 -14.40 -11.61 7.52
C GLY A 152 -13.66 -12.04 6.28
N HIS A 153 -12.46 -12.63 6.38
CA HIS A 153 -11.95 -13.56 5.35
C HIS A 153 -11.10 -14.69 5.97
N HIS A 154 -11.66 -15.38 6.97
CA HIS A 154 -11.19 -16.74 7.28
C HIS A 154 -11.82 -17.69 6.26
N HIS A 155 -11.01 -18.21 5.33
CA HIS A 155 -11.39 -19.38 4.54
C HIS A 155 -11.35 -20.65 5.38
#